data_AF-A0A348FVQ0-F1
#
_entry.id   AF-A0A348FVQ0-F1
#
_cell.length_a   1.000
_cell.length_b   1.000
_cell.length_c   1.000
_cell.angle_alpha   90.00
_cell.angle_beta   90.00
_cell.angle_gamma   90.00
#
_symmetry.space_group_name_H-M   'P 1'
#
loop_
_entity.id
_entity.type
_entity.pdbx_description
1 polymer ?
#
loop_
_entity_poly.entity_id
_entity_poly.type
_entity_poly.pdbx_seq_one_letter_code
_entity_poly.pdbx_strand_id
1 'polypeptide(L)' 'MEDFIVAFGLLLAMEGLLYAAAPDLARRAVVSILQTPDSVLRIGGLAAAVVGVVLIWIVRG' A
#
# COMPACT_ATOMS: atom_id res chain seq x y z
N MET A 1 18.64 0.26 -10.69
CA MET A 1 18.63 -0.18 -9.27
C MET A 1 18.19 0.94 -8.35
N GLU A 2 18.58 2.19 -8.62
CA GLU A 2 18.18 3.36 -7.83
C GLU A 2 16.66 3.54 -7.74
N ASP A 3 15.92 3.36 -8.84
CA ASP A 3 14.45 3.48 -8.85
C ASP A 3 13.75 2.56 -7.83
N PHE A 4 14.28 1.35 -7.63
CA PHE A 4 13.72 0.41 -6.67
C PHE A 4 13.95 0.89 -5.23
N ILE A 5 15.15 1.41 -4.96
CA ILE A 5 15.51 1.97 -3.65
C ILE A 5 14.65 3.20 -3.36
N VAL A 6 14.43 4.07 -4.36
CA VAL A 6 13.55 5.24 -4.23
C VAL A 6 12.11 4.81 -3.96
N ALA A 7 11.57 3.86 -4.74
CA ALA A 7 10.21 3.36 -4.53
C ALA A 7 10.03 2.74 -3.13
N PHE A 8 11.01 1.97 -2.67
CA PHE A 8 11.00 1.39 -1.33
C PHE A 8 11.12 2.45 -0.24
N GLY A 9 11.97 3.46 -0.43
CA GLY A 9 12.09 4.60 0.48
C GLY A 9 10.79 5.39 0.60
N LEU A 10 10.09 5.62 -0.52
CA LEU A 10 8.77 6.26 -0.54
C LEU A 10 7.71 5.43 0.18
N LEU A 11 7.70 4.10 -0.02
CA LEU A 11 6.80 3.20 0.71
C LEU A 11 6.97 3.35 2.22
N LEU A 12 8.21 3.29 2.71
CA LEU A 12 8.52 3.45 4.13
C LEU A 12 8.17 4.84 4.65
N ALA A 13 8.45 5.89 3.89
CA ALA A 13 8.14 7.26 4.27
C ALA A 13 6.62 7.47 4.39
N MET A 14 5.83 6.95 3.44
CA MET A 14 4.36 7.04 3.50
C MET A 14 3.78 6.26 4.68
N GLU A 15 4.25 5.03 4.91
CA GLU A 15 3.83 4.23 6.07
C GLU A 15 4.17 4.95 7.40
N GLY A 16 5.41 5.43 7.54
CA GLY A 16 5.85 6.16 8.73
C GLY A 16 5.07 7.45 8.97
N LEU A 17 4.79 8.20 7.90
CA LEU A 17 3.98 9.42 7.97
C LEU A 17 2.54 9.12 8.41
N LEU A 18 1.93 8.05 7.90
CA LEU A 18 0.60 7.64 8.30
C LEU A 18 0.55 7.34 9.80
N TYR A 19 1.52 6.59 10.32
CA TYR A 19 1.59 6.27 11.76
C TYR A 19 1.85 7.51 12.62
N ALA A 20 2.68 8.44 12.15
CA ALA A 20 3.03 9.66 12.90
C ALA A 20 1.92 10.71 12.88
N ALA A 21 1.28 10.93 11.72
CA ALA A 21 0.30 11.98 11.53
C ALA A 21 -1.12 11.55 11.95
N ALA A 22 -1.49 10.28 11.74
CA ALA A 22 -2.83 9.78 12.00
C ALA A 22 -2.83 8.34 12.58
N PRO A 23 -2.28 8.15 13.81
CA PRO A 23 -2.14 6.82 14.43
C PRO A 23 -3.49 6.11 14.65
N ASP A 24 -4.56 6.86 14.94
CA ASP A 24 -5.91 6.30 15.08
C ASP A 24 -6.45 5.72 13.77
N LEU A 25 -6.17 6.37 12.65
CA LEU A 25 -6.61 5.91 11.34
C LEU A 25 -5.90 4.60 10.96
N ALA A 26 -4.59 4.54 11.22
CA ALA A 26 -3.80 3.32 11.04
C ALA A 26 -4.33 2.15 11.89
N ARG A 27 -4.61 2.38 13.18
CA ARG A 27 -5.20 1.34 14.06
C ARG A 27 -6.54 0.84 13.55
N ARG A 28 -7.43 1.74 13.12
CA ARG A 28 -8.75 1.37 12.57
C ARG A 28 -8.62 0.56 11.29
N ALA A 29 -7.69 0.91 10.40
CA ALA A 29 -7.42 0.15 9.19
C ALA A 29 -7.00 -1.29 9.51
N VAL A 30 -6.08 -1.48 10.48
CA VAL A 30 -5.66 -2.81 10.93
C VAL A 30 -6.84 -3.63 11.47
N VAL A 31 -7.68 -3.03 12.32
CA VAL A 31 -8.88 -3.73 12.85
C VAL A 31 -9.83 -4.11 11.71
N SER A 32 -10.02 -3.24 10.72
CA SER A 32 -10.83 -3.55 9.54
C SER A 32 -10.26 -4.72 8.73
N ILE A 33 -8.93 -4.80 8.58
CA ILE A 33 -8.26 -5.89 7.88
C ILE A 33 -8.52 -7.22 8.60
N LEU A 34 -8.41 -7.24 9.93
CA LEU A 34 -8.63 -8.45 10.75
C LEU A 34 -10.08 -8.96 10.69
N GLN A 35 -11.03 -8.07 10.42
CA GLN A 35 -12.46 -8.42 10.30
C GLN A 35 -12.87 -8.80 8.87
N THR A 36 -11.99 -8.57 7.89
CA THR A 36 -12.28 -8.83 6.47
C THR A 36 -11.95 -10.29 6.12
N PRO A 37 -12.83 -11.02 5.42
CA PRO A 37 -12.53 -12.38 4.98
C PRO A 37 -11.31 -12.45 4.05
N ASP A 38 -10.48 -13.49 4.21
CA ASP A 38 -9.25 -13.71 3.43
C ASP A 38 -9.47 -13.63 1.91
N SER A 39 -10.60 -14.16 1.41
CA SER A 39 -10.92 -14.13 -0.02
C SER A 39 -11.03 -12.70 -0.55
N VAL A 40 -11.66 -11.81 0.23
CA VAL A 40 -11.83 -10.39 -0.14
C VAL A 40 -10.48 -9.69 -0.07
N LEU A 41 -9.69 -9.95 0.98
CA LEU A 41 -8.36 -9.35 1.15
C LEU A 41 -7.40 -9.74 0.01
N ARG A 42 -7.44 -11.00 -0.43
CA ARG A 42 -6.64 -11.50 -1.57
C ARG A 42 -7.04 -10.84 -2.88
N ILE A 43 -8.33 -10.75 -3.17
CA ILE A 43 -8.83 -10.14 -4.41
C ILE A 43 -8.51 -8.64 -4.42
N GLY A 44 -8.77 -7.94 -3.31
CA GLY A 44 -8.47 -6.52 -3.18
C GLY A 44 -6.96 -6.23 -3.30
N GLY A 45 -6.12 -7.04 -2.65
CA GLY A 45 -4.67 -6.94 -2.75
C GLY A 45 -4.15 -7.20 -4.17
N LEU A 46 -4.68 -8.21 -4.86
CA LEU A 46 -4.31 -8.49 -6.25
C LEU A 46 -4.73 -7.34 -7.17
N ALA A 47 -5.95 -6.81 -7.01
CA ALA A 47 -6.44 -5.68 -7.79
C ALA A 47 -5.55 -4.45 -7.57
N ALA A 48 -5.20 -4.13 -6.33
CA ALA A 48 -4.29 -3.03 -6.00
C ALA A 48 -2.89 -3.21 -6.62
N ALA A 49 -2.34 -4.43 -6.58
CA ALA A 49 -1.05 -4.75 -7.19
C ALA A 49 -1.08 -4.56 -8.72
N VAL A 50 -2.12 -5.05 -9.39
CA VAL A 50 -2.30 -4.87 -10.85
C VAL A 50 -2.41 -3.40 -11.20
N VAL A 51 -3.23 -2.63 -10.47
CA VAL A 51 -3.37 -1.19 -10.69
C VAL A 51 -2.04 -0.48 -10.49
N GLY A 52 -1.28 -0.81 -9.43
CA GLY A 52 0.04 -0.24 -9.18
C GLY A 52 1.02 -0.48 -10.33
N VAL A 53 1.07 -1.72 -10.84
CA VAL A 53 1.94 -2.06 -11.99
C VAL A 53 1.51 -1.31 -13.25
N VAL A 54 0.20 -1.23 -13.54
CA VAL A 54 -0.32 -0.48 -14.70
C VAL A 54 0.01 1.01 -14.61
N LEU A 55 -0.12 1.62 -13.42
CA LEU A 55 0.23 3.02 -13.22
C LEU A 55 1.72 3.26 -13.43
N ILE A 56 2.59 2.40 -12.88
CA ILE A 56 4.04 2.49 -13.11
C ILE A 56 4.35 2.37 -14.60
N TRP A 57 3.69 1.44 -15.30
CA TRP A 57 3.86 1.25 -16.74
C TRP A 57 3.39 2.45 -17.56
N ILE A 58 2.31 3.13 -17.19
CA ILE A 58 1.85 4.34 -17.90
C ILE A 58 2.80 5.53 -17.68
N VAL A 59 3.35 5.67 -16.47
CA VAL A 59 4.22 6.80 -16.13
C VAL A 59 5.64 6.64 -16.67
N ARG A 60 6.14 5.41 -16.74
CA ARG A 60 7.53 5.10 -17.18
C ARG A 60 7.63 4.41 -18.55
N GLY A 61 6.50 4.03 -19.15
CA GLY A 61 6.42 3.33 -20.44
C GLY A 61 6.37 4.26 -21.64
#